data_AF-A0A2V9BYI8-F1
#
_entry.id   AF-A0A2V9BYI8-F1
#
_cell.length_a   1.000
_cell.length_b   1.000
_cell.length_c   1.000
_cell.angle_alpha   90.00
_cell.angle_beta   90.00
_cell.angle_gamma   90.00
#
_symmetry.space_group_name_H-M   'P 1'
#
loop_
_entity.id
_entity.type
_entity.pdbx_description
1 polymer ?
#
loop_
_entity_poly.entity_id
_entity_poly.type
_entity_poly.pdbx_seq_one_letter_code
_entity_poly.pdbx_strand_id
1 'polypeptide(L)'
;MVIVITVVGAVIPALTQEYPRYRVAASIFQPLDSWVYPALEQLSALGYVTTAMTGMRPWPRIECARLVEEASDALQKSILEDHRPSDLAVRLHAALEREFDFELEVLGGGRTRSLRLESVYTRVMSISGRPLTDGYHFGQTIVNDFGRPFAQGANLTTGFSAAVQEGHFAIYVRGEYQHAPGAPALSEAVRTLISKVDQTLIQPAAPFPETNRFQLLDAYLALNFKNWQFSFGKQSLWWGPGLGGSLIFSNNTEPIPMMRLTRVVPFKLPTFLGWLGPARVDSFFGQLSGHRFIETQSGLFGRPVDPQPFLYGLKISFKPTANLEFGFSGTTIYGGPGLPMTFAGLFRSLTDYGGEQGTLGPKDPGDRRSGFDFSYRIPGLRNRLILYADSFAEDEISPIRFPHRSAMNPGIYVPRIPGIPKLDLRVEGAYTDLPDGLLFPGFYYFNVRYLGGYTYKGRLIGHWIGRQGHGVQAWTTYWFSPQNTLQLGWRHGKVSGDFIPGGGTVNDISLHASFRIRPQMNLSTFLQYERWAFPVLSSGARSNFTSSLQLTVHPRIWNKQVDHD
;
A
#
# COMPACT_ATOMS: atom_id res chain seq x y z
N MET A 1 5.67 -15.67 18.52
CA MET A 1 4.81 -16.20 19.62
C MET A 1 3.64 -15.28 20.02
N VAL A 2 3.86 -14.00 20.41
CA VAL A 2 2.78 -13.12 20.92
C VAL A 2 1.67 -12.87 19.90
N ILE A 3 2.01 -12.52 18.65
CA ILE A 3 1.00 -12.25 17.61
C ILE A 3 0.14 -13.49 17.34
N VAL A 4 0.72 -14.68 17.20
CA VAL A 4 -0.03 -15.92 16.94
C VAL A 4 -0.96 -16.27 18.10
N ILE A 5 -0.53 -16.15 19.36
CA ILE A 5 -1.36 -16.44 20.54
C ILE A 5 -2.49 -15.41 20.69
N THR A 6 -2.20 -14.12 20.49
CA THR A 6 -3.23 -13.06 20.52
C THR A 6 -4.24 -13.22 19.39
N VAL A 7 -3.80 -13.66 18.21
CA VAL A 7 -4.67 -13.87 17.04
C VAL A 7 -5.56 -15.09 17.20
N VAL A 8 -5.06 -16.23 17.69
CA VAL A 8 -5.92 -17.39 17.97
C VAL A 8 -6.99 -17.06 19.03
N GLY A 9 -6.62 -16.31 20.08
CA GLY A 9 -7.56 -15.87 21.12
C GLY A 9 -8.60 -14.85 20.64
N ALA A 10 -8.27 -13.98 19.68
CA ALA A 10 -9.18 -12.95 19.15
C ALA A 10 -10.01 -13.42 17.94
N VAL A 11 -9.48 -14.32 17.10
CA VAL A 11 -10.13 -14.78 15.86
C VAL A 11 -11.23 -15.81 16.14
N ILE A 12 -11.04 -16.71 17.12
CA ILE A 12 -12.04 -17.74 17.44
C ILE A 12 -13.39 -17.12 17.87
N PRO A 13 -13.44 -16.13 18.80
CA PRO A 13 -14.67 -15.43 19.13
C PRO A 13 -15.22 -14.55 17.99
N ALA A 14 -14.37 -14.04 17.11
CA ALA A 14 -14.80 -13.23 15.97
C ALA A 14 -15.53 -14.04 14.89
N LEU A 15 -15.23 -15.34 14.77
CA LEU A 15 -15.91 -16.27 13.85
C LEU A 15 -17.36 -16.55 14.26
N THR A 16 -17.70 -16.40 15.55
CA THR A 16 -19.06 -16.67 16.07
C THR A 16 -19.95 -15.43 16.13
N GLN A 17 -19.38 -14.22 15.97
CA GLN A 17 -20.14 -12.98 16.04
C GLN A 17 -21.03 -12.77 14.81
N GLU A 18 -22.33 -12.62 15.04
CA GLU A 18 -23.30 -12.40 13.97
C GLU A 18 -23.36 -10.93 13.53
N TYR A 19 -23.31 -10.74 12.22
CA TYR A 19 -23.39 -9.47 11.54
C TYR A 19 -24.46 -9.58 10.44
N PRO A 20 -25.76 -9.56 10.79
CA PRO A 20 -26.85 -9.92 9.87
C PRO A 20 -26.82 -9.09 8.58
N ARG A 21 -26.52 -7.79 8.71
CA ARG A 21 -26.42 -6.82 7.61
C ARG A 21 -25.30 -7.11 6.61
N TYR A 22 -24.27 -7.85 7.01
CA TYR A 22 -23.05 -8.08 6.22
C TYR A 22 -22.82 -9.56 5.90
N ARG A 23 -23.81 -10.41 6.17
CA ARG A 23 -23.67 -11.87 6.11
C ARG A 23 -23.61 -12.39 4.67
N VAL A 24 -24.29 -11.72 3.75
CA VAL A 24 -24.64 -12.30 2.43
C VAL A 24 -23.91 -11.64 1.27
N ALA A 25 -23.46 -10.39 1.36
CA ALA A 25 -22.90 -9.68 0.20
C ALA A 25 -21.37 -9.71 0.16
N ALA A 26 -20.77 -10.23 -0.90
CA ALA A 26 -19.35 -10.03 -1.18
C ALA A 26 -19.07 -8.60 -1.61
N SER A 27 -17.94 -8.07 -1.17
CA SER A 27 -17.51 -6.72 -1.47
C SER A 27 -16.25 -6.76 -2.33
N ILE A 28 -16.26 -6.07 -3.46
CA ILE A 28 -14.98 -5.71 -4.08
C ILE A 28 -14.24 -4.72 -3.17
N PHE A 29 -12.92 -4.68 -3.31
CA PHE A 29 -12.04 -3.75 -2.62
C PHE A 29 -11.95 -2.42 -3.38
N GLN A 30 -11.95 -1.31 -2.63
CA GLN A 30 -11.69 0.01 -3.19
C GLN A 30 -10.23 0.10 -3.67
N PRO A 31 -9.97 0.47 -4.94
CA PRO A 31 -8.61 0.61 -5.45
C PRO A 31 -7.80 1.67 -4.70
N LEU A 32 -6.51 1.40 -4.45
CA LEU A 32 -5.62 2.23 -3.63
C LEU A 32 -5.42 3.66 -4.17
N ASP A 33 -5.59 3.86 -5.47
CA ASP A 33 -5.49 5.15 -6.16
C ASP A 33 -6.84 5.90 -6.24
N SER A 34 -7.85 5.46 -5.49
CA SER A 34 -9.17 6.09 -5.47
C SER A 34 -9.20 7.40 -4.68
N TRP A 35 -9.94 8.38 -5.22
CA TRP A 35 -10.29 9.63 -4.55
C TRP A 35 -11.08 9.44 -3.22
N VAL A 36 -11.65 8.24 -3.02
CA VAL A 36 -12.41 7.88 -1.80
C VAL A 36 -11.54 7.97 -0.55
N TYR A 37 -10.29 7.52 -0.62
CA TYR A 37 -9.40 7.51 0.56
C TYR A 37 -9.16 8.90 1.13
N PRO A 38 -8.67 9.89 0.36
CA PRO A 38 -8.48 11.23 0.90
C PRO A 38 -9.82 11.89 1.28
N ALA A 39 -10.94 11.56 0.63
CA ALA A 39 -12.26 12.07 1.01
C ALA A 39 -12.74 11.55 2.38
N LEU A 40 -12.64 10.24 2.63
CA LEU A 40 -13.00 9.63 3.92
C LEU A 40 -12.02 10.04 5.03
N GLU A 41 -10.73 10.15 4.74
CA GLU A 41 -9.74 10.68 5.69
C GLU A 41 -10.04 12.13 6.06
N GLN A 42 -10.48 12.96 5.09
CA GLN A 42 -10.88 14.33 5.36
C GLN A 42 -12.12 14.39 6.26
N LEU A 43 -13.16 13.59 5.99
CA LEU A 43 -14.32 13.49 6.89
C LEU A 43 -13.93 12.96 8.28
N SER A 44 -13.00 12.02 8.35
CA SER A 44 -12.51 11.49 9.63
C SER A 44 -11.75 12.53 10.44
N ALA A 45 -10.86 13.27 9.78
CA ALA A 45 -10.09 14.33 10.39
C ALA A 45 -10.96 15.50 10.86
N LEU A 46 -12.08 15.75 10.17
CA LEU A 46 -13.10 16.72 10.58
C LEU A 46 -13.99 16.24 11.73
N GLY A 47 -13.96 14.94 12.04
CA GLY A 47 -14.72 14.34 13.14
C GLY A 47 -16.06 13.71 12.75
N TYR A 48 -16.39 13.65 11.45
CA TYR A 48 -17.62 13.03 10.97
C TYR A 48 -17.49 11.51 10.81
N VAL A 49 -16.26 10.99 10.69
CA VAL A 49 -15.98 9.56 10.67
C VAL A 49 -14.99 9.21 11.78
N THR A 50 -15.46 8.49 12.78
CA THR A 50 -14.71 8.18 14.00
C THR A 50 -14.37 6.71 14.12
N THR A 51 -14.93 5.82 13.29
CA THR A 51 -14.66 4.37 13.34
C THR A 51 -13.71 3.84 12.28
N ALA A 52 -13.30 4.65 11.30
CA ALA A 52 -12.39 4.23 10.23
C ALA A 52 -11.04 3.71 10.76
N MET A 53 -10.57 2.58 10.22
CA MET A 53 -9.23 2.02 10.48
C MET A 53 -8.31 2.24 9.27
N THR A 54 -7.48 3.27 9.36
CA THR A 54 -6.61 3.82 8.31
C THR A 54 -5.31 3.04 8.11
N GLY A 55 -4.91 2.21 9.07
CA GLY A 55 -3.68 1.41 8.99
C GLY A 55 -3.74 0.25 7.98
N MET A 56 -4.91 -0.09 7.43
CA MET A 56 -5.09 -1.20 6.48
C MET A 56 -5.85 -0.78 5.24
N ARG A 57 -5.25 -0.88 4.07
CA ARG A 57 -5.92 -0.74 2.77
C ARG A 57 -5.51 -1.92 1.86
N PRO A 58 -6.35 -2.32 0.88
CA PRO A 58 -7.59 -1.67 0.50
C PRO A 58 -8.77 -1.97 1.45
N TRP A 59 -9.80 -1.15 1.36
CA TRP A 59 -11.04 -1.28 2.14
C TRP A 59 -12.08 -1.99 1.28
N PRO A 60 -12.79 -2.99 1.83
CA PRO A 60 -14.04 -3.46 1.22
C PRO A 60 -14.95 -2.25 0.99
N ARG A 61 -15.52 -2.10 -0.21
CA ARG A 61 -16.46 -1.01 -0.50
C ARG A 61 -17.66 -0.99 0.44
N ILE A 62 -18.09 -2.14 0.97
CA ILE A 62 -19.12 -2.23 2.03
C ILE A 62 -18.68 -1.50 3.31
N GLU A 63 -17.40 -1.59 3.69
CA GLU A 63 -16.88 -0.80 4.83
C GLU A 63 -16.85 0.69 4.50
N CYS A 64 -16.48 1.08 3.28
CA CYS A 64 -16.57 2.47 2.86
C CYS A 64 -18.01 3.01 2.98
N ALA A 65 -19.01 2.25 2.51
CA ALA A 65 -20.42 2.61 2.62
C ALA A 65 -20.88 2.75 4.07
N ARG A 66 -20.46 1.84 4.96
CA ARG A 66 -20.72 1.95 6.41
C ARG A 66 -20.13 3.23 7.01
N LEU A 67 -18.93 3.64 6.58
CA LEU A 67 -18.31 4.90 7.01
C LEU A 67 -19.04 6.13 6.43
N VAL A 68 -19.67 6.01 5.26
CA VAL A 68 -20.54 7.07 4.70
C VAL A 68 -21.82 7.21 5.54
N GLU A 69 -22.45 6.11 5.95
CA GLU A 69 -23.60 6.17 6.88
C GLU A 69 -23.22 6.82 8.22
N GLU A 70 -22.05 6.48 8.78
CA GLU A 70 -21.54 7.14 10.00
C GLU A 70 -21.39 8.65 9.81
N ALA A 71 -20.87 9.08 8.65
CA ALA A 71 -20.75 10.50 8.33
C ALA A 71 -22.12 11.17 8.17
N SER A 72 -23.10 10.49 7.58
CA SER A 72 -24.49 10.98 7.47
C SER A 72 -25.07 11.29 8.85
N ASP A 73 -25.00 10.31 9.75
CA ASP A 73 -25.51 10.44 11.12
C ASP A 73 -24.82 11.59 11.87
N ALA A 74 -23.50 11.70 11.74
CA ALA A 74 -22.71 12.75 12.39
C ALA A 74 -23.04 14.16 11.83
N LEU A 75 -23.25 14.27 10.52
CA LEU A 75 -23.65 15.53 9.87
C LEU A 75 -25.06 15.94 10.29
N GLN A 76 -26.01 15.00 10.30
CA GLN A 76 -27.38 15.26 10.75
C GLN A 76 -27.40 15.71 12.21
N LYS A 77 -26.64 15.03 13.08
CA LYS A 77 -26.49 15.42 14.49
C LYS A 77 -25.91 16.83 14.64
N SER A 78 -24.86 17.18 13.87
CA SER A 78 -24.28 18.53 13.88
C SER A 78 -25.32 19.60 13.55
N ILE A 79 -26.17 19.35 12.56
CA ILE A 79 -27.24 20.27 12.16
C ILE A 79 -28.28 20.43 13.28
N LEU A 80 -28.68 19.33 13.92
CA LEU A 80 -29.63 19.35 15.04
C LEU A 80 -29.10 20.08 16.27
N GLU A 81 -27.77 20.08 16.47
CA GLU A 81 -27.10 20.77 17.57
C GLU A 81 -26.72 22.23 17.22
N ASP A 82 -27.31 22.84 16.18
CA ASP A 82 -27.01 24.19 15.68
C ASP A 82 -25.55 24.43 15.25
N HIS A 83 -24.77 23.38 15.07
CA HIS A 83 -23.42 23.45 14.54
C HIS A 83 -23.45 23.34 13.03
N ARG A 84 -23.18 24.45 12.32
CA ARG A 84 -23.12 24.44 10.85
C ARG A 84 -21.94 23.59 10.35
N PRO A 85 -22.19 22.46 9.66
CA PRO A 85 -21.12 21.68 9.05
C PRO A 85 -20.39 22.51 8.00
N SER A 86 -19.10 22.22 7.79
CA SER A 86 -18.38 22.87 6.70
C SER A 86 -18.98 22.45 5.35
N ASP A 87 -19.10 23.40 4.43
CA ASP A 87 -19.58 23.19 3.06
C ASP A 87 -18.76 22.12 2.31
N LEU A 88 -17.46 22.01 2.60
CA LEU A 88 -16.63 20.91 2.09
C LEU A 88 -17.09 19.54 2.60
N ALA A 89 -17.37 19.39 3.91
CA ALA A 89 -17.81 18.13 4.50
C ALA A 89 -19.14 17.65 3.91
N VAL A 90 -20.12 18.55 3.77
CA VAL A 90 -21.42 18.24 3.15
C VAL A 90 -21.25 17.76 1.71
N ARG A 91 -20.38 18.45 0.93
CA ARG A 91 -20.11 18.03 -0.45
C ARG A 91 -19.35 16.72 -0.55
N LEU A 92 -18.38 16.47 0.34
CA LEU A 92 -17.64 15.20 0.40
C LEU A 92 -18.60 14.05 0.67
N HIS A 93 -19.46 14.19 1.67
CA HIS A 93 -20.51 13.22 1.98
C HIS A 93 -21.40 12.93 0.77
N ALA A 94 -22.00 13.97 0.17
CA ALA A 94 -22.88 13.80 -0.98
C ALA A 94 -22.19 13.16 -2.21
N ALA A 95 -20.88 13.38 -2.39
CA ALA A 95 -20.12 12.73 -3.43
C ALA A 95 -19.86 11.25 -3.14
N LEU A 96 -19.59 10.91 -1.87
CA LEU A 96 -19.38 9.54 -1.42
C LEU A 96 -20.67 8.73 -1.42
N GLU A 97 -21.81 9.31 -1.04
CA GLU A 97 -23.12 8.66 -1.17
C GLU A 97 -23.38 8.20 -2.62
N ARG A 98 -23.12 9.09 -3.58
CA ARG A 98 -23.25 8.73 -5.01
C ARG A 98 -22.26 7.67 -5.48
N GLU A 99 -21.07 7.61 -4.89
CA GLU A 99 -20.05 6.61 -5.22
C GLU A 99 -20.41 5.23 -4.67
N PHE A 100 -21.07 5.19 -3.51
CA PHE A 100 -21.42 3.97 -2.79
C PHE A 100 -22.91 3.63 -2.84
N ASP A 101 -23.67 4.22 -3.77
CA ASP A 101 -25.12 4.02 -3.91
C ASP A 101 -25.51 2.52 -3.91
N PHE A 102 -24.79 1.71 -4.70
CA PHE A 102 -24.99 0.25 -4.72
C PHE A 102 -24.69 -0.41 -3.36
N GLU A 103 -23.58 -0.06 -2.73
CA GLU A 103 -23.23 -0.65 -1.42
C GLU A 103 -24.17 -0.19 -0.31
N LEU A 104 -24.69 1.04 -0.36
CA LEU A 104 -25.71 1.55 0.55
C LEU A 104 -27.05 0.81 0.36
N GLU A 105 -27.46 0.52 -0.89
CA GLU A 105 -28.62 -0.32 -1.19
C GLU A 105 -28.47 -1.72 -0.58
N VAL A 106 -27.29 -2.34 -0.76
CA VAL A 106 -26.96 -3.65 -0.16
C VAL A 106 -27.06 -3.61 1.37
N LEU A 107 -26.53 -2.55 2.00
CA LEU A 107 -26.63 -2.37 3.45
C LEU A 107 -28.09 -2.17 3.90
N GLY A 108 -28.94 -1.55 3.08
CA GLY A 108 -30.38 -1.45 3.31
C GLY A 108 -31.16 -2.77 3.21
N GLY A 109 -30.51 -3.88 2.87
CA GLY A 109 -31.16 -5.17 2.60
C GLY A 109 -31.70 -5.30 1.18
N GLY A 110 -31.28 -4.40 0.28
CA GLY A 110 -31.62 -4.43 -1.13
C GLY A 110 -30.80 -5.44 -1.94
N ARG A 111 -30.67 -5.18 -3.24
CA ARG A 111 -30.15 -6.15 -4.20
C ARG A 111 -28.63 -6.32 -4.07
N THR A 112 -28.17 -7.57 -4.05
CA THR A 112 -26.74 -7.92 -3.97
C THR A 112 -26.08 -8.24 -5.31
N ARG A 113 -26.86 -8.23 -6.40
CA ARG A 113 -26.40 -8.51 -7.76
C ARG A 113 -25.99 -7.23 -8.47
N SER A 114 -24.77 -7.17 -9.01
CA SER A 114 -24.32 -6.07 -9.89
C SER A 114 -23.34 -6.55 -10.94
N LEU A 115 -23.35 -5.89 -12.09
CA LEU A 115 -22.37 -5.99 -13.17
C LEU A 115 -21.97 -4.56 -13.53
N ARG A 116 -20.70 -4.20 -13.36
CA ARG A 116 -20.21 -2.83 -13.52
C ARG A 116 -18.94 -2.81 -14.35
N LEU A 117 -18.89 -1.91 -15.33
CA LEU A 117 -17.63 -1.41 -15.89
C LEU A 117 -17.28 -0.17 -15.08
N GLU A 118 -16.37 -0.30 -14.12
CA GLU A 118 -16.02 0.72 -13.13
C GLU A 118 -15.26 1.89 -13.76
N SER A 119 -14.32 1.60 -14.66
CA SER A 119 -13.58 2.64 -15.36
C SER A 119 -12.93 2.16 -16.65
N VAL A 120 -12.67 3.11 -17.55
CA VAL A 120 -11.74 2.99 -18.68
C VAL A 120 -10.85 4.22 -18.67
N TYR A 121 -9.55 4.07 -18.81
CA TYR A 121 -8.62 5.20 -18.79
C TYR A 121 -7.46 5.05 -19.76
N THR A 122 -6.89 6.19 -20.13
CA THR A 122 -5.61 6.26 -20.83
C THR A 122 -4.76 7.33 -20.17
N ARG A 123 -3.51 6.98 -19.84
CA ARG A 123 -2.47 7.85 -19.30
C ARG A 123 -1.31 7.91 -20.26
N VAL A 124 -0.96 9.12 -20.70
CA VAL A 124 0.26 9.40 -21.46
C VAL A 124 1.23 10.11 -20.53
N MET A 125 2.42 9.55 -20.35
CA MET A 125 3.47 10.11 -19.49
C MET A 125 4.77 10.28 -20.29
N SER A 126 5.28 11.50 -20.36
CA SER A 126 6.59 11.81 -20.95
C SER A 126 7.59 12.13 -19.85
N ILE A 127 8.75 11.46 -19.90
CA ILE A 127 9.89 11.75 -19.02
C ILE A 127 11.04 12.27 -19.88
N SER A 128 11.41 13.53 -19.69
CA SER A 128 12.60 14.14 -20.29
C SER A 128 13.78 14.05 -19.33
N GLY A 129 14.91 13.51 -19.78
CA GLY A 129 16.06 13.20 -18.93
C GLY A 129 16.00 11.81 -18.32
N ARG A 130 17.13 11.32 -17.79
CA ARG A 130 17.25 9.96 -17.25
C ARG A 130 16.54 9.86 -15.89
N PRO A 131 15.50 9.02 -15.74
CA PRO A 131 14.88 8.78 -14.44
C PRO A 131 15.70 7.77 -13.61
N LEU A 132 15.39 7.70 -12.32
CA LEU A 132 15.81 6.62 -11.44
C LEU A 132 14.72 5.54 -11.40
N THR A 133 15.11 4.29 -11.65
CA THR A 133 14.20 3.15 -11.79
C THR A 133 14.51 2.00 -10.82
N ASP A 134 15.48 2.19 -9.93
CA ASP A 134 15.97 1.18 -9.00
C ASP A 134 15.86 1.72 -7.57
N GLY A 135 14.68 1.53 -6.99
CA GLY A 135 14.41 1.90 -5.60
C GLY A 135 15.05 0.94 -4.58
N TYR A 136 15.56 -0.22 -5.00
CA TYR A 136 16.21 -1.17 -4.09
C TYR A 136 17.61 -0.70 -3.70
N HIS A 137 18.36 -0.16 -4.66
CA HIS A 137 19.73 0.32 -4.43
C HIS A 137 19.85 1.85 -4.35
N PHE A 138 19.06 2.56 -5.16
CA PHE A 138 19.24 3.99 -5.37
C PHE A 138 17.98 4.76 -4.99
N GLY A 139 17.12 5.03 -5.96
CA GLY A 139 15.92 5.81 -5.79
C GLY A 139 14.97 5.54 -6.95
N GLN A 140 13.80 6.16 -6.88
CA GLN A 140 12.73 5.91 -7.83
C GLN A 140 12.01 7.22 -8.15
N THR A 141 11.93 7.54 -9.45
CA THR A 141 11.30 8.77 -9.94
C THR A 141 9.78 8.73 -9.80
N ILE A 142 9.15 7.61 -10.19
CA ILE A 142 7.72 7.38 -10.03
C ILE A 142 7.50 6.33 -8.95
N VAL A 143 6.97 6.72 -7.80
CA VAL A 143 6.76 5.85 -6.63
C VAL A 143 5.29 5.46 -6.48
N ASN A 144 5.02 4.33 -5.82
CA ASN A 144 3.66 3.90 -5.45
C ASN A 144 2.68 3.79 -6.64
N ASP A 145 3.20 3.43 -7.83
CA ASP A 145 2.45 3.37 -9.10
C ASP A 145 2.25 1.93 -9.58
N PHE A 146 1.92 1.01 -8.67
CA PHE A 146 1.60 -0.40 -8.95
C PHE A 146 2.71 -1.14 -9.72
N GLY A 147 3.97 -0.74 -9.48
CA GLY A 147 5.13 -1.29 -10.15
C GLY A 147 5.19 -1.08 -11.67
N ARG A 148 4.41 -0.14 -12.22
CA ARG A 148 4.39 0.14 -13.67
C ARG A 148 5.79 0.43 -14.21
N PRO A 149 6.14 -0.11 -15.39
CA PRO A 149 7.41 0.18 -16.02
C PRO A 149 7.41 1.64 -16.49
N PHE A 150 8.56 2.30 -16.40
CA PHE A 150 8.77 3.62 -16.98
C PHE A 150 10.23 3.81 -17.36
N ALA A 151 10.46 4.61 -18.40
CA ALA A 151 11.79 5.03 -18.83
C ALA A 151 11.75 6.44 -19.42
N GLN A 152 12.92 6.98 -19.75
CA GLN A 152 13.04 8.24 -20.50
C GLN A 152 12.30 8.11 -21.85
N GLY A 153 11.48 9.11 -22.18
CA GLY A 153 10.64 9.14 -23.38
C GLY A 153 9.15 9.02 -23.07
N ALA A 154 8.38 8.58 -24.06
CA ALA A 154 6.92 8.45 -23.97
C ALA A 154 6.53 7.08 -23.40
N ASN A 155 5.77 7.10 -22.31
CA ASN A 155 5.23 5.93 -21.64
C ASN A 155 3.70 6.01 -21.76
N LEU A 156 3.03 4.89 -22.02
CA LEU A 156 1.59 4.83 -22.23
C LEU A 156 0.98 3.76 -21.32
N THR A 157 -0.18 4.07 -20.75
CA THR A 157 -0.99 3.10 -20.03
C THR A 157 -2.44 3.24 -20.47
N THR A 158 -3.07 2.16 -20.91
CA THR A 158 -4.49 2.14 -21.25
C THR A 158 -5.14 0.98 -20.52
N GLY A 159 -6.11 1.28 -19.66
CA GLY A 159 -6.67 0.29 -18.74
C GLY A 159 -8.17 0.36 -18.60
N PHE A 160 -8.71 -0.68 -18.00
CA PHE A 160 -10.10 -0.75 -17.58
C PHE A 160 -10.22 -1.48 -16.24
N SER A 161 -11.33 -1.27 -15.56
CA SER A 161 -11.74 -2.08 -14.42
C SER A 161 -13.22 -2.48 -14.51
N ALA A 162 -13.52 -3.70 -14.13
CA ALA A 162 -14.87 -4.25 -14.12
C ALA A 162 -15.10 -5.13 -12.89
N ALA A 163 -16.35 -5.20 -12.46
CA ALA A 163 -16.79 -5.95 -11.30
C ALA A 163 -18.09 -6.71 -11.58
N VAL A 164 -18.20 -7.91 -11.02
CA VAL A 164 -19.44 -8.66 -10.90
C VAL A 164 -19.61 -9.03 -9.44
N GLN A 165 -20.79 -8.81 -8.89
CA GLN A 165 -21.14 -9.22 -7.52
C GLN A 165 -22.49 -9.93 -7.56
N GLU A 166 -22.62 -11.03 -6.82
CA GLU A 166 -23.89 -11.73 -6.66
C GLU A 166 -23.89 -12.50 -5.34
N GLY A 167 -24.74 -12.07 -4.41
CA GLY A 167 -24.78 -12.64 -3.06
C GLY A 167 -23.37 -12.73 -2.47
N HIS A 168 -22.97 -13.95 -2.12
CA HIS A 168 -21.69 -14.22 -1.45
C HIS A 168 -20.46 -14.13 -2.36
N PHE A 169 -20.62 -13.93 -3.67
CA PHE A 169 -19.53 -13.97 -4.64
C PHE A 169 -19.26 -12.61 -5.26
N ALA A 170 -17.99 -12.33 -5.50
CA ALA A 170 -17.56 -11.19 -6.30
C ALA A 170 -16.37 -11.56 -7.20
N ILE A 171 -16.33 -10.96 -8.39
CA ILE A 171 -15.20 -11.00 -9.31
C ILE A 171 -14.83 -9.55 -9.61
N TYR A 172 -13.54 -9.23 -9.52
CA TYR A 172 -13.02 -7.93 -9.89
C TYR A 172 -11.82 -8.11 -10.80
N VAL A 173 -11.75 -7.31 -11.87
CA VAL A 173 -10.64 -7.30 -12.82
C VAL A 173 -10.27 -5.87 -13.13
N ARG A 174 -8.99 -5.54 -12.96
CA ARG A 174 -8.33 -4.33 -13.45
C ARG A 174 -7.14 -4.74 -14.31
N GLY A 175 -7.18 -4.39 -15.59
CA GLY A 175 -6.16 -4.75 -16.57
C GLY A 175 -5.69 -3.54 -17.35
N GLU A 176 -4.43 -3.56 -17.79
CA GLU A 176 -3.81 -2.47 -18.53
C GLU A 176 -2.92 -2.98 -19.66
N TYR A 177 -2.98 -2.31 -20.82
CA TYR A 177 -1.86 -2.25 -21.73
C TYR A 177 -0.84 -1.24 -21.21
N GLN A 178 0.44 -1.62 -21.16
CA GLN A 178 1.55 -0.82 -20.67
C GLN A 178 2.65 -0.75 -21.74
N HIS A 179 3.05 0.47 -22.08
CA HIS A 179 4.22 0.76 -22.89
C HIS A 179 5.24 1.59 -22.10
N ALA A 180 6.50 1.18 -22.15
CA ALA A 180 7.63 1.97 -21.66
C ALA A 180 8.84 1.76 -22.59
N PRO A 181 9.59 2.82 -22.93
CA PRO A 181 10.78 2.71 -23.77
C PRO A 181 11.85 1.80 -23.16
N GLY A 182 12.71 1.23 -24.02
CA GLY A 182 13.92 0.55 -23.56
C GLY A 182 14.94 1.52 -22.95
N ALA A 183 15.90 0.99 -22.21
CA ALA A 183 17.01 1.76 -21.64
C ALA A 183 18.34 1.02 -21.80
N PRO A 184 19.47 1.73 -21.91
CA PRO A 184 20.78 1.10 -22.04
C PRO A 184 21.13 0.27 -20.79
N ALA A 185 22.03 -0.69 -20.97
CA ALA A 185 22.54 -1.50 -19.87
C ALA A 185 23.24 -0.63 -18.81
N LEU A 186 23.23 -1.10 -17.57
CA LEU A 186 24.02 -0.48 -16.50
C LEU A 186 25.52 -0.61 -16.80
N SER A 187 26.28 0.45 -16.49
CA SER A 187 27.73 0.44 -16.63
C SER A 187 28.35 -0.67 -15.78
N GLU A 188 29.56 -1.10 -16.13
CA GLU A 188 30.27 -2.13 -15.36
C GLU A 188 30.47 -1.73 -13.90
N ALA A 189 30.87 -0.47 -13.64
CA ALA A 189 31.02 0.04 -12.27
C ALA A 189 29.73 -0.12 -11.44
N VAL A 190 28.56 0.17 -12.03
CA VAL A 190 27.27 0.01 -11.35
C VAL A 190 26.93 -1.47 -11.14
N ARG A 191 27.15 -2.33 -12.14
CA ARG A 191 26.89 -3.77 -12.02
C ARG A 191 27.78 -4.44 -10.98
N THR A 192 29.05 -4.04 -10.89
CA THR A 192 29.99 -4.51 -9.87
C THR A 192 29.58 -4.05 -8.48
N LEU A 193 29.13 -2.80 -8.33
CA LEU A 193 28.60 -2.30 -7.06
C LEU A 193 27.38 -3.12 -6.61
N ILE A 194 26.38 -3.30 -7.48
CA ILE A 194 25.16 -4.08 -7.19
C ILE A 194 25.52 -5.51 -6.77
N SER A 195 26.39 -6.17 -7.54
CA SER A 195 26.89 -7.51 -7.21
C SER A 195 27.52 -7.58 -5.82
N LYS A 196 28.29 -6.56 -5.41
CA LYS A 196 28.91 -6.48 -4.09
C LYS A 196 27.88 -6.28 -2.97
N VAL A 197 26.95 -5.33 -3.11
CA VAL A 197 25.99 -5.00 -2.04
C VAL A 197 24.86 -6.03 -1.89
N ASP A 198 24.58 -6.79 -2.96
CA ASP A 198 23.60 -7.88 -2.93
C ASP A 198 24.23 -9.25 -2.67
N GLN A 199 25.56 -9.33 -2.61
CA GLN A 199 26.30 -10.58 -2.46
C GLN A 199 25.98 -11.59 -3.58
N THR A 200 25.79 -11.09 -4.81
CA THR A 200 25.46 -11.90 -5.99
C THR A 200 26.57 -11.86 -7.04
N LEU A 201 26.46 -12.70 -8.07
CA LEU A 201 27.35 -12.63 -9.23
C LEU A 201 27.12 -11.37 -10.05
N ILE A 202 28.18 -10.84 -10.69
CA ILE A 202 28.06 -9.75 -11.65
C ILE A 202 27.12 -10.18 -12.80
N GLN A 203 26.10 -9.37 -13.03
CA GLN A 203 25.14 -9.60 -14.11
C GLN A 203 25.71 -9.14 -15.44
N PRO A 204 25.38 -9.78 -16.58
CA PRO A 204 25.81 -9.30 -17.89
C PRO A 204 25.26 -7.90 -18.17
N ALA A 205 25.94 -7.15 -19.05
CA ALA A 205 25.48 -5.84 -19.51
C ALA A 205 24.28 -6.00 -20.47
N ALA A 206 23.13 -6.37 -19.92
CA ALA A 206 21.88 -6.49 -20.67
C ALA A 206 21.14 -5.14 -20.69
N PRO A 207 20.73 -4.64 -21.87
CA PRO A 207 19.84 -3.48 -21.94
C PRO A 207 18.48 -3.81 -21.33
N PHE A 208 17.81 -2.80 -20.79
CA PHE A 208 16.42 -2.93 -20.38
C PHE A 208 15.56 -2.93 -21.64
N PRO A 209 14.79 -4.01 -21.90
CA PRO A 209 13.98 -4.10 -23.09
C PRO A 209 12.83 -3.08 -23.04
N GLU A 210 12.42 -2.62 -24.22
CA GLU A 210 11.13 -1.94 -24.36
C GLU A 210 10.02 -2.85 -23.85
N THR A 211 9.10 -2.27 -23.09
CA THR A 211 7.93 -2.99 -22.59
C THR A 211 6.73 -2.66 -23.45
N ASN A 212 6.08 -3.69 -23.99
CA ASN A 212 4.73 -3.63 -24.56
C ASN A 212 3.98 -4.87 -24.07
N ARG A 213 3.10 -4.70 -23.09
CA ARG A 213 2.41 -5.85 -22.47
C ARG A 213 1.02 -5.51 -21.99
N PHE A 214 0.16 -6.51 -21.99
CA PHE A 214 -1.04 -6.48 -21.16
C PHE A 214 -0.71 -7.05 -19.77
N GLN A 215 -1.05 -6.32 -18.72
CA GLN A 215 -0.81 -6.69 -17.34
C GLN A 215 -2.11 -6.59 -16.55
N LEU A 216 -2.48 -7.70 -15.89
CA LEU A 216 -3.45 -7.65 -14.81
C LEU A 216 -2.82 -6.97 -13.59
N LEU A 217 -3.47 -5.89 -13.13
CA LEU A 217 -3.20 -5.29 -11.83
C LEU A 217 -3.97 -6.10 -10.78
N ASP A 218 -4.99 -5.51 -10.17
CA ASP A 218 -5.89 -6.22 -9.26
C ASP A 218 -6.85 -7.11 -10.05
N ALA A 219 -6.79 -8.42 -9.87
CA ALA A 219 -7.69 -9.37 -10.51
C ALA A 219 -7.93 -10.55 -9.57
N TYR A 220 -9.13 -10.67 -9.02
CA TYR A 220 -9.43 -11.65 -7.98
C TYR A 220 -10.90 -12.11 -7.99
N LEU A 221 -11.11 -13.29 -7.43
CA LEU A 221 -12.40 -13.79 -7.00
C LEU A 221 -12.49 -13.63 -5.48
N ALA A 222 -13.67 -13.31 -4.97
CA ALA A 222 -13.94 -13.18 -3.55
C ALA A 222 -15.22 -13.92 -3.14
N LEU A 223 -15.17 -14.51 -1.95
CA LEU A 223 -16.27 -15.18 -1.27
C LEU A 223 -16.43 -14.57 0.12
N ASN A 224 -17.58 -14.00 0.42
CA ASN A 224 -17.90 -13.50 1.77
C ASN A 224 -18.75 -14.50 2.53
N PHE A 225 -18.37 -14.79 3.77
CA PHE A 225 -19.11 -15.60 4.70
C PHE A 225 -19.07 -14.96 6.10
N LYS A 226 -20.23 -14.52 6.62
CA LYS A 226 -20.36 -13.96 7.98
C LYS A 226 -19.30 -12.87 8.28
N ASN A 227 -19.19 -11.87 7.40
CA ASN A 227 -18.24 -10.76 7.53
C ASN A 227 -16.75 -11.17 7.36
N TRP A 228 -16.45 -12.41 6.99
CA TRP A 228 -15.12 -12.84 6.55
C TRP A 228 -15.09 -12.97 5.03
N GLN A 229 -14.16 -12.28 4.39
CA GLN A 229 -13.97 -12.36 2.96
C GLN A 229 -12.69 -13.12 2.64
N PHE A 230 -12.87 -14.27 2.01
CA PHE A 230 -11.80 -15.00 1.33
C PHE A 230 -11.67 -14.47 -0.09
N SER A 231 -10.44 -14.32 -0.58
CA SER A 231 -10.19 -13.92 -1.97
C SER A 231 -8.94 -14.58 -2.52
N PHE A 232 -8.93 -14.79 -3.84
CA PHE A 232 -7.81 -15.39 -4.55
C PHE A 232 -7.55 -14.65 -5.86
N GLY A 233 -6.30 -14.25 -6.09
CA GLY A 233 -5.86 -13.58 -7.30
C GLY A 233 -4.77 -12.54 -7.05
N LYS A 234 -4.50 -11.70 -8.05
CA LYS A 234 -3.55 -10.58 -7.91
C LYS A 234 -4.20 -9.46 -7.11
N GLN A 235 -3.53 -9.02 -6.05
CA GLN A 235 -4.04 -7.98 -5.16
C GLN A 235 -2.92 -7.04 -4.71
N SER A 236 -3.20 -5.75 -4.68
CA SER A 236 -2.39 -4.72 -4.01
C SER A 236 -2.83 -4.52 -2.56
N LEU A 237 -1.86 -4.22 -1.69
CA LEU A 237 -2.08 -3.89 -0.29
C LEU A 237 -1.35 -2.58 0.06
N TRP A 238 -1.82 -1.94 1.13
CA TRP A 238 -1.15 -0.82 1.76
C TRP A 238 -1.34 -0.92 3.27
N TRP A 239 -0.26 -1.26 3.99
CA TRP A 239 -0.28 -1.55 5.43
C TRP A 239 0.43 -0.46 6.21
N GLY A 240 -0.25 0.65 6.43
CA GLY A 240 0.23 1.77 7.24
C GLY A 240 -0.67 3.01 7.10
N PRO A 241 -0.66 3.92 8.08
CA PRO A 241 -1.46 5.14 8.06
C PRO A 241 -0.91 6.22 7.11
N GLY A 242 0.40 6.20 6.83
CA GLY A 242 1.03 7.12 5.88
C GLY A 242 0.49 6.96 4.46
N LEU A 243 0.62 8.01 3.65
CA LEU A 243 0.17 8.06 2.25
C LEU A 243 1.35 8.20 1.27
N GLY A 244 2.53 8.63 1.72
CA GLY A 244 3.70 8.71 0.86
C GLY A 244 4.48 7.38 0.77
N GLY A 245 4.16 6.39 1.60
CA GLY A 245 4.63 5.01 1.49
C GLY A 245 4.36 4.21 2.78
N SER A 246 4.07 2.92 2.65
CA SER A 246 4.08 1.98 3.78
C SER A 246 5.42 1.25 3.84
N LEU A 247 5.94 1.05 5.05
CA LEU A 247 7.20 0.37 5.28
C LEU A 247 7.13 -1.14 5.02
N ILE A 248 6.03 -1.80 5.39
CA ILE A 248 5.90 -3.26 5.26
C ILE A 248 5.26 -3.71 3.95
N PHE A 249 4.26 -2.99 3.45
CA PHE A 249 3.60 -3.37 2.20
C PHE A 249 2.91 -2.15 1.59
N SER A 250 3.38 -1.74 0.42
CA SER A 250 2.81 -0.68 -0.40
C SER A 250 2.47 -1.19 -1.81
N ASN A 251 1.96 -0.29 -2.65
CA ASN A 251 1.80 -0.53 -4.08
C ASN A 251 3.00 -0.03 -4.89
N ASN A 252 4.20 0.05 -4.30
CA ASN A 252 5.43 0.36 -5.03
C ASN A 252 5.88 -0.79 -5.98
N THR A 253 5.25 -1.96 -5.83
CA THR A 253 5.42 -3.12 -6.71
C THR A 253 4.13 -3.49 -7.45
N GLU A 254 4.24 -4.38 -8.44
CA GLU A 254 3.08 -5.00 -9.09
C GLU A 254 2.25 -5.80 -8.07
N PRO A 255 0.92 -5.89 -8.24
CA PRO A 255 0.07 -6.74 -7.41
C PRO A 255 0.57 -8.20 -7.36
N ILE A 256 0.61 -8.75 -6.14
CA ILE A 256 1.12 -10.11 -5.88
C ILE A 256 -0.06 -11.10 -5.98
N PRO A 257 0.09 -12.24 -6.68
CA PRO A 257 -0.91 -13.31 -6.63
C PRO A 257 -0.95 -13.92 -5.23
N MET A 258 -2.11 -13.83 -4.57
CA MET A 258 -2.27 -14.27 -3.19
C MET A 258 -3.66 -14.84 -2.91
N MET A 259 -3.70 -15.77 -1.95
CA MET A 259 -4.88 -16.05 -1.16
C MET A 259 -4.93 -15.04 -0.02
N ARG A 260 -6.10 -14.45 0.25
CA ARG A 260 -6.26 -13.43 1.28
C ARG A 260 -7.54 -13.67 2.06
N LEU A 261 -7.44 -13.53 3.39
CA LEU A 261 -8.55 -13.58 4.33
C LEU A 261 -8.61 -12.26 5.09
N THR A 262 -9.75 -11.58 5.02
CA THR A 262 -9.92 -10.29 5.70
C THR A 262 -11.30 -10.15 6.29
N ARG A 263 -11.45 -9.23 7.24
CA ARG A 263 -12.75 -8.80 7.75
C ARG A 263 -13.34 -7.72 6.85
N VAL A 264 -14.62 -7.88 6.48
CA VAL A 264 -15.33 -6.90 5.64
C VAL A 264 -15.48 -5.58 6.40
N VAL A 265 -16.06 -5.64 7.60
CA VAL A 265 -16.17 -4.53 8.57
C VAL A 265 -15.50 -4.89 9.90
N PRO A 266 -14.96 -3.91 10.65
CA PRO A 266 -14.35 -4.15 11.97
C PRO A 266 -15.29 -4.89 12.93
N PHE A 267 -14.73 -5.78 13.75
CA PHE A 267 -15.47 -6.60 14.70
C PHE A 267 -15.22 -6.18 16.15
N LYS A 268 -16.13 -6.52 17.06
CA LYS A 268 -15.92 -6.24 18.50
C LYS A 268 -15.18 -7.40 19.15
N LEU A 269 -14.22 -7.08 20.00
CA LEU A 269 -13.53 -8.07 20.81
C LEU A 269 -14.41 -8.53 21.99
N PRO A 270 -14.13 -9.72 22.57
CA PRO A 270 -14.76 -10.16 23.80
C PRO A 270 -14.61 -9.15 24.93
N THR A 271 -15.52 -9.13 25.90
CA THR A 271 -15.58 -8.10 26.96
C THR A 271 -14.25 -7.89 27.70
N PHE A 272 -13.49 -8.95 28.00
CA PHE A 272 -12.20 -8.83 28.68
C PHE A 272 -11.10 -8.14 27.84
N LEU A 273 -11.29 -8.06 26.52
CA LEU A 273 -10.47 -7.30 25.57
C LEU A 273 -11.20 -6.06 25.02
N GLY A 274 -12.39 -5.74 25.53
CA GLY A 274 -13.24 -4.67 24.98
C GLY A 274 -12.60 -3.28 25.05
N TRP A 275 -11.64 -3.07 25.96
CA TRP A 275 -10.87 -1.85 26.11
C TRP A 275 -9.96 -1.54 24.90
N LEU A 276 -9.63 -2.55 24.07
CA LEU A 276 -8.91 -2.35 22.81
C LEU A 276 -9.83 -1.77 21.71
N GLY A 277 -11.14 -1.71 21.94
CA GLY A 277 -12.13 -1.26 20.98
C GLY A 277 -12.34 -2.27 19.83
N PRO A 278 -12.99 -1.83 18.72
CA PRO A 278 -13.13 -2.67 17.54
C PRO A 278 -11.77 -3.08 16.98
N ALA A 279 -11.71 -4.25 16.35
CA ALA A 279 -10.53 -4.77 15.69
C ALA A 279 -10.80 -5.09 14.21
N ARG A 280 -9.76 -5.02 13.38
CA ARG A 280 -9.79 -5.49 11.99
C ARG A 280 -8.57 -6.35 11.73
N VAL A 281 -8.75 -7.39 10.92
CA VAL A 281 -7.71 -8.36 10.56
C VAL A 281 -7.60 -8.45 9.04
N ASP A 282 -6.37 -8.56 8.57
CA ASP A 282 -6.02 -8.83 7.18
C ASP A 282 -4.85 -9.82 7.13
N SER A 283 -5.01 -10.93 6.43
CA SER A 283 -3.95 -11.93 6.25
C SER A 283 -3.89 -12.42 4.82
N PHE A 284 -2.69 -12.79 4.38
CA PHE A 284 -2.49 -13.31 3.03
C PHE A 284 -1.36 -14.33 2.97
N PHE A 285 -1.40 -15.14 1.91
CA PHE A 285 -0.36 -16.05 1.49
C PHE A 285 -0.20 -15.92 -0.03
N GLY A 286 0.93 -15.36 -0.47
CA GLY A 286 1.20 -15.01 -1.86
C GLY A 286 2.49 -15.60 -2.39
N GLN A 287 2.59 -15.73 -3.71
CA GLN A 287 3.77 -16.25 -4.37
C GLN A 287 4.62 -15.11 -4.94
N LEU A 288 5.91 -15.08 -4.59
CA LEU A 288 6.84 -14.13 -5.15
C LEU A 288 7.37 -14.58 -6.51
N SER A 289 8.00 -13.65 -7.22
CA SER A 289 8.63 -13.89 -8.51
C SER A 289 9.76 -12.89 -8.71
N GLY A 290 10.73 -13.25 -9.55
CA GLY A 290 11.86 -12.39 -9.89
C GLY A 290 13.09 -12.55 -9.00
N HIS A 291 13.08 -13.43 -7.99
CA HIS A 291 14.31 -13.80 -7.29
C HIS A 291 15.23 -14.56 -8.25
N ARG A 292 16.47 -14.10 -8.37
CA ARG A 292 17.47 -14.65 -9.29
C ARG A 292 18.53 -15.50 -8.60
N PHE A 293 18.75 -15.24 -7.31
CA PHE A 293 19.71 -15.94 -6.47
C PHE A 293 19.09 -16.20 -5.10
N ILE A 294 19.39 -17.38 -4.55
CA ILE A 294 19.13 -17.75 -3.16
C ILE A 294 20.40 -18.38 -2.61
N GLU A 295 20.82 -17.95 -1.42
CA GLU A 295 21.89 -18.60 -0.68
C GLU A 295 21.34 -19.82 0.08
N THR A 296 22.05 -20.94 0.00
CA THR A 296 21.71 -22.19 0.68
C THR A 296 22.91 -22.70 1.47
N GLN A 297 22.72 -23.68 2.35
CA GLN A 297 23.86 -24.38 2.99
C GLN A 297 24.86 -24.98 2.00
N SER A 298 24.41 -25.34 0.79
CA SER A 298 25.26 -25.85 -0.29
C SER A 298 25.90 -24.74 -1.15
N GLY A 299 25.68 -23.46 -0.80
CA GLY A 299 26.16 -22.29 -1.54
C GLY A 299 25.08 -21.61 -2.37
N LEU A 300 25.53 -20.68 -3.21
CA LEU A 300 24.70 -19.82 -4.05
C LEU A 300 23.98 -20.61 -5.15
N PHE A 301 22.65 -20.52 -5.18
CA PHE A 301 21.79 -21.15 -6.18
C PHE A 301 21.10 -20.10 -7.08
N GLY A 302 21.14 -20.28 -8.41
CA GLY A 302 20.17 -19.66 -9.33
C GLY A 302 20.70 -19.03 -10.63
N ARG A 303 19.79 -18.98 -11.64
CA ARG A 303 19.62 -18.00 -12.76
C ARG A 303 18.55 -18.53 -13.77
N PRO A 304 17.21 -18.49 -13.56
CA PRO A 304 16.42 -18.00 -12.41
C PRO A 304 16.30 -19.02 -11.27
N VAL A 305 15.79 -18.60 -10.11
CA VAL A 305 15.45 -19.50 -8.98
C VAL A 305 14.14 -20.21 -9.30
N ASP A 306 14.08 -21.52 -9.07
CA ASP A 306 12.86 -22.32 -9.16
C ASP A 306 12.91 -23.44 -8.11
N PRO A 307 11.91 -23.59 -7.21
CA PRO A 307 10.71 -22.76 -7.07
C PRO A 307 10.98 -21.38 -6.47
N GLN A 308 10.18 -20.37 -6.88
CA GLN A 308 10.19 -19.05 -6.24
C GLN A 308 9.63 -19.12 -4.80
N PRO A 309 10.11 -18.26 -3.87
CA PRO A 309 9.62 -18.26 -2.50
C PRO A 309 8.21 -17.68 -2.39
N PHE A 310 7.59 -17.87 -1.22
CA PHE A 310 6.29 -17.32 -0.88
C PHE A 310 6.44 -16.18 0.12
N LEU A 311 5.51 -15.24 0.08
CA LEU A 311 5.34 -14.19 1.05
C LEU A 311 4.01 -14.40 1.76
N TYR A 312 4.02 -14.48 3.08
CA TYR A 312 2.79 -14.42 3.86
C TYR A 312 2.82 -13.26 4.83
N GLY A 313 1.64 -12.78 5.21
CA GLY A 313 1.52 -11.66 6.12
C GLY A 313 0.25 -11.72 6.95
N LEU A 314 0.31 -11.07 8.10
CA LEU A 314 -0.82 -10.85 8.99
C LEU A 314 -0.75 -9.44 9.56
N LYS A 315 -1.87 -8.74 9.55
CA LYS A 315 -2.04 -7.46 10.21
C LYS A 315 -3.32 -7.46 11.04
N ILE A 316 -3.24 -6.89 12.24
CA ILE A 316 -4.36 -6.62 13.13
C ILE A 316 -4.29 -5.17 13.60
N SER A 317 -5.41 -4.45 13.51
CA SER A 317 -5.54 -3.06 13.98
C SER A 317 -6.67 -2.99 14.99
N PHE A 318 -6.51 -2.09 15.96
CA PHE A 318 -7.42 -1.84 17.06
C PHE A 318 -7.78 -0.36 17.08
N LYS A 319 -8.99 -0.05 17.51
CA LYS A 319 -9.48 1.33 17.63
C LYS A 319 -10.09 1.58 19.02
N PRO A 320 -9.26 1.72 20.08
CA PRO A 320 -9.74 1.87 21.46
C PRO A 320 -10.63 3.08 21.68
N THR A 321 -10.41 4.16 20.92
CA THR A 321 -11.20 5.38 20.98
C THR A 321 -11.42 5.96 19.58
N ALA A 322 -12.34 6.91 19.45
CA ALA A 322 -12.53 7.72 18.24
C ALA A 322 -11.25 8.47 17.77
N ASN A 323 -10.24 8.56 18.63
CA ASN A 323 -9.05 9.37 18.40
C ASN A 323 -7.75 8.58 18.33
N LEU A 324 -7.77 7.28 18.65
CA LEU A 324 -6.58 6.43 18.67
C LEU A 324 -6.87 5.16 17.87
N GLU A 325 -6.01 4.89 16.91
CA GLU A 325 -5.87 3.61 16.23
C GLU A 325 -4.43 3.14 16.39
N PHE A 326 -4.23 1.84 16.60
CA PHE A 326 -2.91 1.23 16.47
C PHE A 326 -3.00 -0.16 15.87
N GLY A 327 -1.92 -0.64 15.27
CA GLY A 327 -1.88 -1.93 14.61
C GLY A 327 -0.53 -2.61 14.76
N PHE A 328 -0.58 -3.93 14.63
CA PHE A 328 0.59 -4.80 14.54
C PHE A 328 0.53 -5.53 13.21
N SER A 329 1.66 -5.63 12.53
CA SER A 329 1.79 -6.41 11.31
C SER A 329 3.01 -7.30 11.36
N GLY A 330 3.04 -8.32 10.52
CA GLY A 330 4.21 -9.12 10.28
C GLY A 330 4.17 -9.73 8.89
N THR A 331 5.33 -9.87 8.27
CA THR A 331 5.49 -10.54 6.98
C THR A 331 6.69 -11.45 7.00
N THR A 332 6.63 -12.53 6.23
CA THR A 332 7.74 -13.48 6.12
C THR A 332 7.89 -13.98 4.70
N ILE A 333 9.13 -13.98 4.19
CA ILE A 333 9.49 -14.73 2.98
C ILE A 333 9.93 -16.13 3.38
N TYR A 334 9.28 -17.16 2.84
CA TYR A 334 9.52 -18.56 3.17
C TYR A 334 9.44 -19.46 1.94
N GLY A 335 10.27 -20.50 1.91
CA GLY A 335 10.29 -21.50 0.83
C GLY A 335 11.42 -21.29 -0.18
N GLY A 336 11.43 -22.10 -1.24
CA GLY A 336 12.45 -22.06 -2.29
C GLY A 336 13.53 -23.15 -2.15
N PRO A 337 14.51 -23.20 -3.06
CA PRO A 337 15.65 -24.11 -3.00
C PRO A 337 16.33 -24.11 -1.62
N GLY A 338 16.57 -25.30 -1.06
CA GLY A 338 17.18 -25.47 0.26
C GLY A 338 16.23 -25.24 1.45
N LEU A 339 14.97 -24.84 1.22
CA LEU A 339 13.96 -24.63 2.27
C LEU A 339 12.57 -25.10 1.78
N PRO A 340 12.26 -26.41 1.88
CA PRO A 340 11.04 -26.97 1.28
C PRO A 340 9.76 -26.49 1.99
N MET A 341 8.72 -26.22 1.19
CA MET A 341 7.40 -25.82 1.68
C MET A 341 6.62 -27.02 2.23
N THR A 342 6.88 -27.38 3.49
CA THR A 342 6.14 -28.42 4.22
C THR A 342 5.22 -27.79 5.27
N PHE A 343 4.16 -28.49 5.68
CA PHE A 343 3.28 -28.00 6.76
C PHE A 343 4.06 -27.73 8.06
N ALA A 344 4.98 -28.63 8.42
CA ALA A 344 5.85 -28.46 9.59
C ALA A 344 6.78 -27.24 9.44
N GLY A 345 7.35 -27.03 8.25
CA GLY A 345 8.17 -25.86 7.93
C GLY A 345 7.38 -24.55 7.99
N LEU A 346 6.18 -24.52 7.40
CA LEU A 346 5.28 -23.37 7.44
C LEU A 346 4.83 -23.06 8.89
N PHE A 347 4.46 -24.09 9.66
CA PHE A 347 4.10 -23.92 11.07
C PHE A 347 5.28 -23.36 11.89
N ARG A 348 6.50 -23.86 11.66
CA ARG A 348 7.73 -23.33 12.25
C ARG A 348 7.94 -21.87 11.88
N SER A 349 7.82 -21.52 10.61
CA SER A 349 7.95 -20.15 10.10
C SER A 349 6.94 -19.20 10.75
N LEU A 350 5.67 -19.63 10.89
CA LEU A 350 4.59 -18.84 11.50
C LEU A 350 4.76 -18.63 13.01
N THR A 351 5.28 -19.64 13.73
CA THR A 351 5.29 -19.65 15.20
C THR A 351 6.64 -19.31 15.81
N ASP A 352 7.71 -19.48 15.05
CA ASP A 352 9.12 -19.54 15.48
C ASP A 352 9.47 -20.76 16.34
N TYR A 353 8.56 -21.72 16.47
CA TYR A 353 8.77 -22.87 17.35
C TYR A 353 9.79 -23.85 16.73
N GLY A 354 10.95 -23.97 17.37
CA GLY A 354 12.04 -24.85 16.90
C GLY A 354 12.74 -24.34 15.63
N GLY A 355 12.68 -23.03 15.37
CA GLY A 355 13.43 -22.35 14.32
C GLY A 355 14.91 -22.17 14.65
N GLU A 356 15.78 -22.30 13.65
CA GLU A 356 17.21 -22.01 13.77
C GLU A 356 17.56 -20.84 12.84
N GLN A 357 17.49 -19.62 13.37
CA GLN A 357 17.73 -18.38 12.62
C GLN A 357 19.16 -18.30 12.07
N GLY A 358 19.31 -17.76 10.86
CA GLY A 358 20.63 -17.50 10.24
C GLY A 358 21.42 -18.75 9.81
N THR A 359 20.85 -19.96 9.92
CA THR A 359 21.57 -21.22 9.63
C THR A 359 21.58 -21.62 8.15
N LEU A 360 20.77 -20.95 7.32
CA LEU A 360 20.49 -21.31 5.93
C LEU A 360 20.04 -22.77 5.74
N GLY A 361 19.66 -23.44 6.83
CA GLY A 361 19.30 -24.86 6.85
C GLY A 361 17.81 -25.12 6.74
N PRO A 362 17.39 -26.41 6.77
CA PRO A 362 16.00 -26.81 6.66
C PRO A 362 15.09 -26.34 7.81
N LYS A 363 15.69 -25.87 8.92
CA LYS A 363 14.99 -25.32 10.10
C LYS A 363 14.95 -23.81 10.15
N ASP A 364 15.50 -23.13 9.15
CA ASP A 364 15.40 -21.69 8.99
C ASP A 364 13.92 -21.26 8.97
N PRO A 365 13.48 -20.32 9.83
CA PRO A 365 12.10 -19.84 9.84
C PRO A 365 11.78 -18.87 8.67
N GLY A 366 12.75 -18.52 7.83
CA GLY A 366 12.60 -17.57 6.74
C GLY A 366 12.94 -16.13 7.15
N ASP A 367 12.68 -15.21 6.24
CA ASP A 367 13.02 -13.80 6.37
C ASP A 367 11.85 -13.01 6.95
N ARG A 368 11.98 -12.53 8.20
CA ARG A 368 10.84 -12.09 9.01
C ARG A 368 10.91 -10.61 9.36
N ARG A 369 9.74 -9.97 9.26
CA ARG A 369 9.53 -8.57 9.64
C ARG A 369 8.38 -8.44 10.60
N SER A 370 8.51 -7.56 11.59
CA SER A 370 7.43 -7.14 12.47
C SER A 370 7.19 -5.65 12.33
N GLY A 371 5.92 -5.23 12.42
CA GLY A 371 5.50 -3.86 12.23
C GLY A 371 4.61 -3.36 13.35
N PHE A 372 4.67 -2.06 13.56
CA PHE A 372 3.78 -1.33 14.44
C PHE A 372 3.43 0.02 13.83
N ASP A 373 2.15 0.36 13.86
CA ASP A 373 1.64 1.61 13.34
C ASP A 373 0.58 2.19 14.26
N PHE A 374 0.46 3.52 14.27
CA PHE A 374 -0.61 4.20 15.00
C PHE A 374 -1.06 5.48 14.30
N SER A 375 -2.28 5.90 14.63
CA SER A 375 -2.83 7.21 14.28
C SER A 375 -3.53 7.81 15.50
N TYR A 376 -3.22 9.05 15.80
CA TYR A 376 -3.67 9.75 16.99
C TYR A 376 -4.08 11.20 16.68
N ARG A 377 -5.35 11.53 16.91
CA ARG A 377 -5.86 12.91 16.82
C ARG A 377 -5.39 13.68 18.05
N ILE A 378 -4.84 14.88 17.99
CA ILE A 378 -4.22 15.50 19.19
C ILE A 378 -5.28 16.12 20.15
N PRO A 379 -5.22 15.91 21.48
CA PRO A 379 -6.11 16.59 22.45
C PRO A 379 -6.11 18.12 22.24
N GLY A 380 -7.28 18.77 22.36
CA GLY A 380 -7.44 20.21 22.05
C GLY A 380 -7.38 20.57 20.56
N LEU A 381 -6.86 19.67 19.71
CA LEU A 381 -6.73 19.83 18.25
C LEU A 381 -7.34 18.65 17.47
N ARG A 382 -8.31 17.92 18.05
CA ARG A 382 -8.80 16.65 17.50
C ARG A 382 -9.36 16.79 16.08
N ASN A 383 -9.85 17.97 15.69
CA ASN A 383 -10.39 18.27 14.36
C ASN A 383 -9.43 19.07 13.46
N ARG A 384 -8.13 19.13 13.84
CA ARG A 384 -7.13 20.02 13.25
C ARG A 384 -5.74 19.40 13.10
N LEU A 385 -5.40 18.39 13.89
CA LEU A 385 -4.07 17.77 13.86
C LEU A 385 -4.14 16.29 14.17
N ILE A 386 -3.59 15.49 13.27
CA ILE A 386 -3.41 14.05 13.41
C ILE A 386 -1.91 13.76 13.34
N LEU A 387 -1.42 13.01 14.32
CA LEU A 387 -0.10 12.41 14.33
C LEU A 387 -0.25 10.93 13.97
N TYR A 388 0.61 10.41 13.11
CA TYR A 388 0.67 8.99 12.82
C TYR A 388 2.11 8.54 12.63
N ALA A 389 2.34 7.24 12.75
CA ALA A 389 3.62 6.64 12.39
C ALA A 389 3.40 5.23 11.88
N ASP A 390 4.26 4.84 10.94
CA ASP A 390 4.48 3.46 10.55
C ASP A 390 5.91 3.08 10.98
N SER A 391 6.13 1.83 11.38
CA SER A 391 7.45 1.34 11.77
C SER A 391 7.57 -0.16 11.52
N PHE A 392 8.77 -0.61 11.18
CA PHE A 392 9.06 -2.04 11.13
C PHE A 392 10.48 -2.36 11.57
N ALA A 393 10.65 -3.58 12.05
CA ALA A 393 11.93 -4.15 12.45
C ALA A 393 12.16 -5.47 11.68
N GLU A 394 13.40 -5.72 11.31
CA GLU A 394 13.87 -7.01 10.81
C GLU A 394 14.24 -7.89 12.01
N ASP A 395 13.84 -9.16 12.00
CA ASP A 395 14.15 -10.21 12.99
C ASP A 395 13.81 -9.94 14.47
N GLU A 396 13.35 -8.73 14.82
CA GLU A 396 12.88 -8.37 16.16
C GLU A 396 11.36 -8.64 16.34
N ILE A 397 10.94 -8.80 17.60
CA ILE A 397 9.54 -9.16 17.93
C ILE A 397 8.54 -8.05 17.58
N SER A 398 8.90 -6.80 17.81
CA SER A 398 8.05 -5.63 17.54
C SER A 398 8.85 -4.33 17.62
N PRO A 399 8.55 -3.33 16.76
CA PRO A 399 9.16 -2.01 16.85
C PRO A 399 8.96 -1.29 18.19
N ILE A 400 7.87 -1.54 18.90
CA ILE A 400 7.61 -0.92 20.22
C ILE A 400 8.69 -1.33 21.24
N ARG A 401 9.13 -2.60 21.19
CA ARG A 401 10.11 -3.15 22.13
C ARG A 401 11.55 -2.78 21.72
N PHE A 402 11.78 -2.58 20.43
CA PHE A 402 13.10 -2.31 19.86
C PHE A 402 13.10 -1.06 18.96
N PRO A 403 12.71 0.12 19.48
CA PRO A 403 12.58 1.33 18.64
C PRO A 403 13.91 1.76 18.03
N HIS A 404 15.02 1.54 18.73
CA HIS A 404 16.39 1.85 18.26
C HIS A 404 16.88 0.94 17.11
N ARG A 405 16.14 -0.14 16.82
CA ARG A 405 16.41 -1.12 15.76
C ARG A 405 15.26 -1.21 14.76
N SER A 406 14.47 -0.14 14.65
CA SER A 406 13.30 -0.09 13.78
C SER A 406 13.41 1.04 12.78
N ALA A 407 13.03 0.76 11.54
CA ALA A 407 12.75 1.79 10.56
C ALA A 407 11.45 2.49 10.94
N MET A 408 11.36 3.79 10.62
CA MET A 408 10.22 4.62 11.01
C MET A 408 9.79 5.54 9.88
N ASN A 409 8.49 5.79 9.80
CA ASN A 409 7.86 6.78 8.93
C ASN A 409 6.79 7.58 9.71
N PRO A 410 7.18 8.46 10.65
CA PRO A 410 6.25 9.40 11.28
C PRO A 410 5.70 10.42 10.30
N GLY A 411 4.48 10.88 10.56
CA GLY A 411 3.86 11.96 9.80
C GLY A 411 2.82 12.74 10.60
N ILE A 412 2.54 13.94 10.11
CA ILE A 412 1.48 14.81 10.59
C ILE A 412 0.50 15.10 9.46
N TYR A 413 -0.77 15.26 9.82
CA TYR A 413 -1.82 15.70 8.91
C TYR A 413 -2.66 16.81 9.54
N VAL A 414 -2.77 17.91 8.81
CA VAL A 414 -3.58 19.09 9.14
C VAL A 414 -4.67 19.20 8.08
N PRO A 415 -5.92 18.79 8.36
CA PRO A 415 -6.99 18.73 7.35
C PRO A 415 -7.44 20.10 6.87
N ARG A 416 -7.17 21.16 7.64
CA ARG A 416 -7.54 22.55 7.33
C ARG A 416 -6.52 23.50 7.92
N ILE A 417 -5.83 24.25 7.05
CA ILE A 417 -4.94 25.33 7.46
C ILE A 417 -5.76 26.51 8.03
N PRO A 418 -5.39 27.08 9.18
CA PRO A 418 -6.03 28.27 9.72
C PRO A 418 -6.10 29.41 8.68
N GLY A 419 -7.28 29.98 8.48
CA GLY A 419 -7.51 31.03 7.48
C GLY A 419 -7.73 30.54 6.05
N ILE A 420 -7.40 29.28 5.71
CA ILE A 420 -7.57 28.70 4.37
C ILE A 420 -8.28 27.34 4.48
N PRO A 421 -9.60 27.30 4.74
CA PRO A 421 -10.31 26.10 5.17
C PRO A 421 -10.43 24.97 4.13
N LYS A 422 -10.04 25.22 2.87
CA LYS A 422 -10.00 24.25 1.78
C LYS A 422 -8.58 23.70 1.51
N LEU A 423 -7.59 24.16 2.26
CA LEU A 423 -6.19 23.75 2.10
C LEU A 423 -5.81 22.81 3.24
N ASP A 424 -5.32 21.62 2.91
CA ASP A 424 -4.72 20.69 3.86
C ASP A 424 -3.18 20.74 3.82
N LEU A 425 -2.53 20.14 4.81
CA LEU A 425 -1.08 19.93 4.81
C LEU A 425 -0.76 18.56 5.38
N ARG A 426 0.16 17.88 4.72
CA ARG A 426 0.74 16.63 5.20
C ARG A 426 2.26 16.70 5.13
N VAL A 427 2.92 16.16 6.14
CA VAL A 427 4.37 16.02 6.19
C VAL A 427 4.67 14.62 6.72
N GLU A 428 5.52 13.88 6.02
CA GLU A 428 5.98 12.53 6.39
C GLU A 428 7.51 12.48 6.31
N GLY A 429 8.15 11.77 7.24
CA GLY A 429 9.59 11.57 7.24
C GLY A 429 9.90 10.09 7.36
N ALA A 430 10.52 9.49 6.34
CA ALA A 430 10.83 8.08 6.30
C ALA A 430 12.32 7.83 6.49
N TYR A 431 12.67 6.79 7.22
CA TYR A 431 14.05 6.52 7.58
C TYR A 431 14.30 5.03 7.84
N THR A 432 15.33 4.51 7.16
CA THR A 432 15.89 3.16 7.27
C THR A 432 17.41 3.20 7.53
N ASP A 433 17.98 4.38 7.79
CA ASP A 433 19.43 4.60 7.90
C ASP A 433 19.89 4.77 9.36
N LEU A 434 19.84 3.73 10.18
CA LEU A 434 20.20 3.76 11.61
C LEU A 434 21.72 3.92 11.88
N PRO A 435 22.28 5.11 12.19
CA PRO A 435 23.74 5.26 12.32
C PRO A 435 24.37 4.29 13.33
N ASP A 436 23.68 4.05 14.45
CA ASP A 436 24.18 3.20 15.54
C ASP A 436 23.38 1.88 15.70
N GLY A 437 22.43 1.62 14.79
CA GLY A 437 21.43 0.55 14.95
C GLY A 437 21.43 -0.52 13.86
N LEU A 438 22.19 -0.34 12.77
CA LEU A 438 22.29 -1.33 11.69
C LEU A 438 23.34 -2.40 12.01
N LEU A 439 23.01 -3.66 11.69
CA LEU A 439 23.97 -4.77 11.79
C LEU A 439 25.03 -4.74 10.68
N PHE A 440 24.67 -4.20 9.51
CA PHE A 440 25.55 -4.01 8.36
C PHE A 440 24.93 -2.99 7.38
N PRO A 441 25.71 -2.41 6.44
CA PRO A 441 25.18 -1.46 5.48
C PRO A 441 24.07 -2.04 4.59
N GLY A 442 22.99 -1.30 4.40
CA GLY A 442 21.85 -1.74 3.58
C GLY A 442 21.00 -2.85 4.21
N PHE A 443 20.95 -2.92 5.54
CA PHE A 443 20.28 -3.97 6.35
C PHE A 443 18.77 -4.15 6.06
N TYR A 444 17.98 -3.08 6.15
CA TYR A 444 16.53 -3.17 5.93
C TYR A 444 16.19 -3.61 4.50
N TYR A 445 15.18 -4.45 4.35
CA TYR A 445 14.76 -5.05 3.06
C TYR A 445 15.77 -6.00 2.41
N PHE A 446 16.88 -6.30 3.07
CA PHE A 446 17.86 -7.29 2.62
C PHE A 446 17.73 -8.57 3.44
N ASN A 447 18.09 -9.70 2.83
CA ASN A 447 18.14 -10.98 3.51
C ASN A 447 19.30 -11.83 2.97
N VAL A 448 19.99 -12.53 3.87
CA VAL A 448 21.16 -13.36 3.54
C VAL A 448 20.82 -14.63 2.76
N ARG A 449 19.59 -15.15 2.87
CA ARG A 449 19.08 -16.25 2.03
C ARG A 449 18.51 -15.71 0.73
N TYR A 450 17.54 -14.82 0.82
CA TYR A 450 16.85 -14.26 -0.34
C TYR A 450 17.58 -13.01 -0.82
N LEU A 451 18.64 -13.19 -1.61
CA LEU A 451 19.54 -12.09 -2.00
C LEU A 451 18.88 -10.99 -2.86
N GLY A 452 17.73 -11.28 -3.48
CA GLY A 452 16.88 -10.27 -4.11
C GLY A 452 16.09 -9.39 -3.13
N GLY A 453 16.23 -9.63 -1.82
CA GLY A 453 15.59 -8.91 -0.74
C GLY A 453 14.07 -8.98 -0.73
N TYR A 454 13.48 -8.00 -0.05
CA TYR A 454 12.04 -7.84 0.09
C TYR A 454 11.41 -7.19 -1.17
N THR A 455 11.55 -7.88 -2.30
CA THR A 455 11.13 -7.40 -3.62
C THR A 455 10.17 -8.38 -4.31
N TYR A 456 9.36 -7.85 -5.21
CA TYR A 456 8.60 -8.63 -6.17
C TYR A 456 8.92 -8.12 -7.57
N LYS A 457 9.45 -9.00 -8.42
CA LYS A 457 9.98 -8.68 -9.75
C LYS A 457 11.00 -7.52 -9.73
N GLY A 458 11.86 -7.49 -8.71
CA GLY A 458 12.91 -6.49 -8.56
C GLY A 458 12.44 -5.12 -8.06
N ARG A 459 11.15 -4.97 -7.70
CA ARG A 459 10.63 -3.75 -7.06
C ARG A 459 10.35 -3.98 -5.59
N LEU A 460 10.70 -3.01 -4.75
CA LEU A 460 10.42 -3.04 -3.33
C LEU A 460 8.93 -3.19 -3.06
N ILE A 461 8.61 -4.14 -2.19
CA ILE A 461 7.25 -4.35 -1.67
C ILE A 461 6.92 -3.26 -0.63
N GLY A 462 7.93 -2.81 0.12
CA GLY A 462 7.82 -1.78 1.15
C GLY A 462 7.89 -0.34 0.62
N HIS A 463 8.58 0.52 1.35
CA HIS A 463 8.62 1.97 1.10
C HIS A 463 9.66 2.33 0.03
N TRP A 464 9.37 3.35 -0.78
CA TRP A 464 10.29 3.85 -1.82
C TRP A 464 11.60 4.42 -1.30
N ILE A 465 11.72 4.66 0.02
CA ILE A 465 12.94 5.21 0.63
C ILE A 465 14.09 4.20 0.56
N GLY A 466 13.74 2.92 0.42
CA GLY A 466 14.68 1.85 0.14
C GLY A 466 15.60 1.52 1.31
N ARG A 467 16.71 0.88 0.95
CA ARG A 467 17.72 0.38 1.89
C ARG A 467 18.61 1.53 2.36
N GLN A 468 18.77 1.65 3.67
CA GLN A 468 19.62 2.65 4.31
C GLN A 468 19.43 4.06 3.74
N GLY A 469 18.16 4.46 3.61
CA GLY A 469 17.74 5.74 3.11
C GLY A 469 17.06 6.57 4.19
N HIS A 470 17.08 7.89 4.03
CA HIS A 470 16.36 8.81 4.88
C HIS A 470 15.84 10.01 4.10
N GLY A 471 14.64 10.48 4.43
CA GLY A 471 13.97 11.46 3.61
C GLY A 471 12.77 12.11 4.28
N VAL A 472 12.33 13.20 3.69
CA VAL A 472 11.14 13.96 4.10
C VAL A 472 10.35 14.30 2.86
N GLN A 473 9.04 14.26 2.99
CA GLN A 473 8.11 14.66 1.95
C GLN A 473 6.99 15.48 2.58
N ALA A 474 6.52 16.47 1.85
CA ALA A 474 5.42 17.32 2.27
C ALA A 474 4.55 17.65 1.08
N TRP A 475 3.25 17.72 1.30
CA TRP A 475 2.33 18.18 0.27
C TRP A 475 1.13 18.87 0.87
N THR A 476 0.52 19.73 0.06
CA THR A 476 -0.67 20.48 0.40
C THR A 476 -1.67 20.35 -0.73
N THR A 477 -2.93 20.06 -0.39
CA THR A 477 -4.01 19.91 -1.36
C THR A 477 -5.05 21.00 -1.14
N TYR A 478 -5.35 21.75 -2.20
CA TYR A 478 -6.48 22.65 -2.24
C TYR A 478 -7.70 21.93 -2.83
N TRP A 479 -8.80 21.92 -2.08
CA TRP A 479 -10.05 21.26 -2.41
C TRP A 479 -11.06 22.24 -3.01
N PHE A 480 -11.16 22.31 -4.34
CA PHE A 480 -12.22 23.08 -5.00
C PHE A 480 -13.58 22.41 -4.80
N SER A 481 -13.61 21.08 -4.95
CA SER A 481 -14.74 20.19 -4.71
C SER A 481 -14.20 18.82 -4.25
N PRO A 482 -15.05 17.86 -3.87
CA PRO A 482 -14.63 16.51 -3.49
C PRO A 482 -13.71 15.79 -4.48
N GLN A 483 -13.77 16.14 -5.76
CA GLN A 483 -13.03 15.48 -6.83
C GLN A 483 -12.32 16.47 -7.77
N ASN A 484 -12.32 17.75 -7.39
CA ASN A 484 -11.57 18.79 -8.06
C ASN A 484 -10.51 19.30 -7.09
N THR A 485 -9.27 18.86 -7.27
CA THR A 485 -8.17 19.13 -6.35
C THR A 485 -6.93 19.59 -7.09
N LEU A 486 -6.13 20.42 -6.41
CA LEU A 486 -4.79 20.80 -6.84
C LEU A 486 -3.85 20.54 -5.66
N GLN A 487 -2.82 19.73 -5.87
CA GLN A 487 -1.85 19.35 -4.87
C GLN A 487 -0.45 19.75 -5.30
N LEU A 488 0.25 20.45 -4.42
CA LEU A 488 1.66 20.77 -4.55
C LEU A 488 2.44 19.86 -3.59
N GLY A 489 3.43 19.15 -4.12
CA GLY A 489 4.27 18.23 -3.37
C GLY A 489 5.75 18.60 -3.45
N TRP A 490 6.49 18.19 -2.42
CA TRP A 490 7.94 18.21 -2.36
C TRP A 490 8.42 16.91 -1.71
N ARG A 491 9.50 16.34 -2.24
CA ARG A 491 10.13 15.14 -1.71
C ARG A 491 11.64 15.29 -1.73
N HIS A 492 12.27 14.89 -0.63
CA HIS A 492 13.70 14.76 -0.46
C HIS A 492 14.03 13.37 0.06
N GLY A 493 15.04 12.74 -0.53
CA GLY A 493 15.58 11.48 -0.06
C GLY A 493 17.10 11.45 -0.19
N LYS A 494 17.74 10.74 0.72
CA LYS A 494 19.17 10.40 0.66
C LYS A 494 19.35 8.91 0.85
N VAL A 495 20.38 8.39 0.21
CA VAL A 495 20.92 7.04 0.46
C VAL A 495 22.29 7.20 1.09
N SER A 496 22.54 6.49 2.18
CA SER A 496 23.79 6.59 2.93
C SER A 496 25.02 6.22 2.10
N GLY A 497 26.11 6.92 2.38
CA GLY A 497 27.44 6.63 1.84
C GLY A 497 28.02 5.29 2.28
N ASP A 498 27.53 4.76 3.41
CA ASP A 498 27.97 3.47 3.94
C ASP A 498 27.41 2.29 3.13
N PHE A 499 26.21 2.46 2.57
CA PHE A 499 25.57 1.47 1.70
C PHE A 499 26.04 1.61 0.25
N ILE A 500 25.86 2.80 -0.33
CA ILE A 500 26.29 3.12 -1.69
C ILE A 500 27.48 4.07 -1.60
N PRO A 501 28.68 3.70 -2.11
CA PRO A 501 29.85 4.58 -2.04
C PRO A 501 29.59 5.96 -2.63
N GLY A 502 29.83 7.00 -1.82
CA GLY A 502 29.54 8.41 -2.17
C GLY A 502 28.08 8.83 -1.95
N GLY A 503 27.23 7.91 -1.51
CA GLY A 503 25.82 8.10 -1.21
C GLY A 503 24.99 8.50 -2.42
N GLY A 504 23.80 9.00 -2.14
CA GLY A 504 22.99 9.64 -3.18
C GLY A 504 21.91 10.53 -2.62
N THR A 505 21.38 11.39 -3.50
CA THR A 505 20.31 12.33 -3.17
C THR A 505 19.28 12.35 -4.28
N VAL A 506 18.01 12.51 -3.90
CA VAL A 506 16.87 12.74 -4.79
C VAL A 506 16.07 13.90 -4.21
N ASN A 507 15.72 14.86 -5.06
CA ASN A 507 14.88 15.99 -4.71
C ASN A 507 13.88 16.20 -5.83
N ASP A 508 12.60 16.34 -5.50
CA ASP A 508 11.61 16.73 -6.49
C ASP A 508 10.55 17.68 -5.92
N ILE A 509 9.94 18.41 -6.85
CA ILE A 509 8.73 19.19 -6.65
C ILE A 509 7.71 18.65 -7.64
N SER A 510 6.50 18.41 -7.17
CA SER A 510 5.42 17.86 -7.97
C SER A 510 4.16 18.71 -7.91
N LEU A 511 3.38 18.65 -8.98
CA LEU A 511 2.05 19.22 -9.06
C LEU A 511 1.10 18.13 -9.56
N HIS A 512 0.08 17.81 -8.76
CA HIS A 512 -1.00 16.92 -9.15
C HIS A 512 -2.29 17.71 -9.22
N ALA A 513 -3.06 17.52 -10.30
CA ALA A 513 -4.38 18.11 -10.41
C ALA A 513 -5.37 17.05 -10.87
N SER A 514 -6.57 17.04 -10.29
CA SER A 514 -7.67 16.18 -10.71
C SER A 514 -8.90 17.03 -10.91
N PHE A 515 -9.58 16.89 -12.03
CA PHE A 515 -10.78 17.64 -12.37
C PHE A 515 -11.82 16.75 -13.04
N ARG A 516 -13.02 16.73 -12.45
CA ARG A 516 -14.20 16.17 -13.08
C ARG A 516 -14.70 17.13 -14.17
N ILE A 517 -14.31 16.87 -15.42
CA ILE A 517 -14.65 17.68 -16.60
C ILE A 517 -16.07 17.42 -17.11
N ARG A 518 -16.62 16.23 -16.84
CA ARG A 518 -18.03 15.85 -17.07
C ARG A 518 -18.46 14.89 -15.95
N PRO A 519 -19.76 14.66 -15.69
CA PRO A 519 -20.20 13.80 -14.59
C PRO A 519 -19.57 12.39 -14.55
N GLN A 520 -19.17 11.86 -15.71
CA GLN A 520 -18.56 10.53 -15.88
C GLN A 520 -17.09 10.60 -16.29
N MET A 521 -16.48 11.78 -16.41
CA MET A 521 -15.13 11.93 -16.93
C MET A 521 -14.26 12.72 -15.96
N ASN A 522 -13.12 12.15 -15.60
CA ASN A 522 -12.10 12.78 -14.79
C ASN A 522 -10.83 12.98 -15.63
N LEU A 523 -10.25 14.16 -15.53
CA LEU A 523 -8.94 14.48 -16.09
C LEU A 523 -7.97 14.64 -14.93
N SER A 524 -6.87 13.89 -14.97
CA SER A 524 -5.79 14.00 -13.99
C SER A 524 -4.49 14.38 -14.68
N THR A 525 -3.78 15.35 -14.10
CA THR A 525 -2.49 15.84 -14.59
C THR A 525 -1.45 15.68 -13.48
N PHE A 526 -0.24 15.29 -13.86
CA PHE A 526 0.90 15.21 -12.95
C PHE A 526 2.13 15.81 -13.63
N LEU A 527 2.78 16.74 -12.93
CA LEU A 527 4.07 17.32 -13.33
C LEU A 527 5.07 17.09 -12.20
N GLN A 528 6.30 16.72 -12.52
CA GLN A 528 7.37 16.58 -11.55
C GLN A 528 8.69 17.06 -12.14
N TYR A 529 9.38 17.94 -11.43
CA TYR A 529 10.79 18.23 -11.69
C TYR A 529 11.62 17.53 -10.64
N GLU A 530 12.49 16.63 -11.06
CA GLU A 530 13.38 15.87 -10.19
C GLU A 530 14.84 16.23 -10.47
N ARG A 531 15.63 16.37 -9.41
CA ARG A 531 17.08 16.43 -9.44
C ARG A 531 17.64 15.33 -8.54
N TRP A 532 18.50 14.49 -9.11
CA TRP A 532 19.19 13.44 -8.38
C TRP A 532 20.70 13.49 -8.58
N ALA A 533 21.45 13.01 -7.60
CA ALA A 533 22.89 12.89 -7.66
C ALA A 533 23.33 11.58 -7.00
N PHE A 534 23.93 10.70 -7.79
CA PHE A 534 24.52 9.44 -7.36
C PHE A 534 25.86 9.31 -8.10
N PRO A 535 27.01 9.47 -7.43
CA PRO A 535 28.33 9.48 -8.08
C PRO A 535 28.61 8.25 -8.94
N VAL A 536 28.10 7.08 -8.53
CA VAL A 536 28.24 5.82 -9.28
C VAL A 536 27.41 5.79 -10.57
N LEU A 537 26.29 6.54 -10.64
CA LEU A 537 25.41 6.59 -11.81
C LEU A 537 25.80 7.69 -12.80
N SER A 538 26.39 8.79 -12.31
CA SER A 538 26.76 9.98 -13.08
C SER A 538 27.79 10.83 -12.31
N SER A 539 28.77 11.40 -13.02
CA SER A 539 29.81 12.27 -12.44
C SER A 539 29.29 13.59 -11.84
N GLY A 540 28.08 14.00 -12.23
CA GLY A 540 27.40 15.17 -11.68
C GLY A 540 25.91 14.93 -11.50
N ALA A 541 25.25 15.87 -10.82
CA ALA A 541 23.80 15.85 -10.64
C ALA A 541 23.09 15.84 -12.00
N ARG A 542 22.02 15.05 -12.09
CA ARG A 542 21.14 14.99 -13.25
C ARG A 542 19.76 15.46 -12.84
N SER A 543 18.98 15.89 -13.82
CA SER A 543 17.57 16.20 -13.63
C SER A 543 16.73 15.50 -14.68
N ASN A 544 15.46 15.32 -14.33
CA ASN A 544 14.42 14.93 -15.27
C ASN A 544 13.16 15.75 -15.02
N PHE A 545 12.33 15.85 -16.05
CA PHE A 545 11.01 16.42 -15.98
C PHE A 545 9.98 15.39 -16.45
N THR A 546 9.06 15.05 -15.56
CA THR A 546 7.93 14.16 -15.87
C THR A 546 6.68 14.99 -16.08
N SER A 547 5.95 14.69 -17.15
CA SER A 547 4.61 15.20 -17.39
C SER A 547 3.68 14.04 -17.71
N SER A 548 2.50 14.03 -17.12
CA SER A 548 1.51 12.98 -17.32
C SER A 548 0.11 13.57 -17.42
N LEU A 549 -0.67 13.06 -18.36
CA LEU A 549 -2.08 13.37 -18.54
C LEU A 549 -2.86 12.06 -18.59
N GLN A 550 -3.90 11.95 -17.77
CA GLN A 550 -4.79 10.81 -17.73
C GLN A 550 -6.24 11.25 -17.89
N LEU A 551 -6.93 10.64 -18.85
CA LEU A 551 -8.38 10.72 -18.96
C LEU A 551 -8.98 9.41 -18.45
N THR A 552 -9.87 9.50 -17.46
CA THR A 552 -10.65 8.37 -16.94
C THR A 552 -12.12 8.61 -17.22
N VAL A 553 -12.78 7.61 -17.79
CA VAL A 553 -14.23 7.54 -17.98
C VAL A 553 -14.78 6.52 -16.99
N HIS A 554 -15.86 6.88 -16.30
CA HIS A 554 -16.64 6.03 -15.40
C HIS A 554 -18.01 5.79 -16.04
N PRO A 555 -18.16 4.71 -16.83
CA PRO A 555 -19.40 4.42 -17.53
C PRO A 555 -20.55 4.22 -16.54
N ARG A 556 -21.66 4.91 -16.77
CA ARG A 556 -22.94 4.51 -16.15
C ARG A 556 -23.50 3.35 -16.96
N ILE A 557 -22.96 2.14 -16.83
CA ILE A 557 -23.64 0.99 -17.42
C ILE A 557 -24.84 0.67 -16.54
N TRP A 558 -26.02 0.67 -17.17
CA TRP A 558 -27.30 0.34 -16.57
C TRP A 558 -27.21 -0.92 -15.72
N ASN A 559 -27.72 -0.83 -14.49
CA ASN A 559 -28.34 -1.97 -13.81
C ASN A 559 -29.43 -2.52 -14.73
N LYS A 560 -29.10 -3.36 -15.72
CA LYS A 560 -30.12 -4.10 -16.45
C LYS A 560 -30.77 -5.02 -15.41
N GLN A 561 -32.02 -4.73 -15.07
CA GLN A 561 -32.97 -5.73 -14.61
C GLN A 561 -32.86 -6.89 -15.60
N VAL A 562 -32.23 -7.97 -15.18
CA VAL A 562 -32.51 -9.27 -15.78
C VAL A 562 -33.67 -9.77 -14.96
N ASP A 563 -34.87 -9.28 -15.28
CA ASP A 563 -36.10 -9.90 -14.85
C ASP A 563 -36.08 -11.29 -15.52
N HIS A 564 -35.96 -12.33 -14.71
CA HIS A 564 -36.26 -13.69 -15.15
C HIS A 564 -37.72 -13.93 -14.79
N ASP A 565 -38.57 -13.93 -15.83
CA ASP A 565 -39.87 -14.61 -15.81
C ASP A 565 -39.70 -16.11 -15.52
#